data_AF-S6SUE2-F1
#
_entry.id   AF-S6SUE2-F1
#
_cell.length_a   1.000
_cell.length_b   1.000
_cell.length_c   1.000
_cell.angle_alpha   90.00
_cell.angle_beta   90.00
_cell.angle_gamma   90.00
#
_symmetry.space_group_name_H-M   'P 1'
#
loop_
_entity.id
_entity.type
_entity.pdbx_description
1 polymer ?
#
loop_
_entity_poly.entity_id
_entity_poly.type
_entity_poly.pdbx_seq_one_letter_code
_entity_poly.pdbx_strand_id
1 'polypeptide(L)'
;MCRAFIADLEGRSHHAPGARHHQRPCLKQANPLLVLQRAQVGDGLEVLTRYMAKEFGERGIRANAVSPGAIRTELGGGLNDEFEAMLAAQTALGRVGEPEDVARVITMLLSGDSGWINAQTLEVAGGYNI
;
A
#
# COMPACT_ATOMS: atom_id res chain seq x y z
N MET A 1 12.13 -10.83 -0.66
CA MET A 1 12.38 -10.01 -1.89
C MET A 1 11.49 -8.78 -1.79
N CYS A 2 12.04 -7.59 -1.45
CA CYS A 2 11.24 -6.36 -1.33
C CYS A 2 10.88 -5.82 -2.72
N ARG A 3 9.59 -5.73 -3.04
CA ARG A 3 9.12 -5.04 -4.25
C ARG A 3 8.77 -3.59 -3.90
N ALA A 4 9.41 -2.65 -4.58
CA ALA A 4 9.04 -1.24 -4.55
C ALA A 4 8.11 -0.95 -5.74
N PHE A 5 6.96 -0.35 -5.48
CA PHE A 5 6.05 0.12 -6.52
C PHE A 5 6.04 1.64 -6.52
N ILE A 6 6.52 2.25 -7.61
CA ILE A 6 6.35 3.68 -7.88
C ILE A 6 5.14 3.81 -8.79
N ALA A 7 4.03 4.29 -8.25
CA ALA A 7 2.85 4.62 -9.04
C ALA A 7 3.04 6.03 -9.62
N ASP A 8 3.49 6.11 -10.88
CA ASP A 8 3.48 7.36 -11.65
C ASP A 8 2.22 7.40 -12.52
N LEU A 9 1.25 8.23 -12.14
CA LEU A 9 -0.01 8.39 -12.86
C LEU A 9 0.08 9.54 -13.87
N GLU A 10 1.05 9.49 -14.79
CA GLU A 10 1.04 10.38 -15.95
C GLU A 10 -0.03 9.93 -16.95
N GLY A 11 -1.22 10.52 -16.83
CA GLY A 11 -2.29 10.41 -17.81
C GLY A 11 -1.86 11.01 -19.15
N ARG A 12 -1.43 10.16 -20.10
CA ARG A 12 -1.26 10.55 -21.50
C ARG A 12 -2.63 10.91 -22.09
N SER A 13 -2.86 12.20 -22.29
CA SER A 13 -4.04 12.70 -23.01
C SER A 13 -3.71 12.79 -24.51
N HIS A 14 -4.40 12.00 -25.32
CA HIS A 14 -4.50 12.25 -26.76
C HIS A 14 -5.27 13.57 -26.96
N HIS A 15 -4.62 14.52 -27.63
CA HIS A 15 -5.09 15.90 -27.81
C HIS A 15 -6.23 15.96 -28.83
N ALA A 16 -7.46 16.20 -28.37
CA ALA A 16 -8.57 16.65 -29.22
C ALA A 16 -8.67 18.19 -29.16
N PRO A 17 -8.64 18.91 -30.29
CA PRO A 17 -8.62 20.38 -30.29
C PRO A 17 -10.04 20.93 -30.08
N GLY A 18 -10.27 21.69 -29.00
CA GLY A 18 -11.48 22.51 -28.86
C GLY A 18 -12.12 22.69 -27.47
N ALA A 19 -11.62 22.05 -26.41
CA ALA A 19 -12.25 22.17 -25.08
C ALA A 19 -11.73 23.40 -24.30
N ARG A 20 -12.60 24.40 -24.14
CA ARG A 20 -12.39 25.64 -23.38
C ARG A 20 -11.91 25.39 -21.94
N HIS A 21 -10.95 26.22 -21.50
CA HIS A 21 -10.41 26.28 -20.15
C HIS A 21 -11.48 26.63 -19.10
N HIS A 22 -12.19 25.62 -18.61
CA HIS A 22 -12.86 25.69 -17.33
C HIS A 22 -11.95 24.97 -16.32
N GLN A 23 -11.12 25.73 -15.61
CA GLN A 23 -10.26 25.24 -14.54
C GLN A 23 -11.14 24.62 -13.45
N ARG A 24 -11.29 23.30 -13.48
CA ARG A 24 -11.74 22.53 -12.32
C ARG A 24 -10.58 22.48 -11.30
N PRO A 25 -10.72 22.98 -10.06
CA PRO A 25 -9.63 22.95 -9.09
C PRO A 25 -9.30 21.55 -8.52
N CYS A 26 -9.97 20.48 -8.94
CA CYS A 26 -9.97 19.22 -8.19
C CYS A 26 -9.34 18.01 -8.91
N LEU A 27 -8.46 18.20 -9.90
CA LEU A 27 -7.89 17.07 -10.66
C LEU A 27 -6.37 17.13 -10.88
N LYS A 28 -5.62 17.82 -10.00
CA LYS A 28 -4.14 17.83 -9.98
C LYS A 28 -3.53 17.20 -8.71
N GLN A 29 -4.22 16.28 -8.07
CA GLN A 29 -3.68 15.56 -6.90
C GLN A 29 -3.55 14.07 -7.17
N ALA A 30 -2.90 13.74 -8.29
CA ALA A 30 -2.17 12.49 -8.37
C ALA A 30 -0.92 12.67 -7.48
N ASN A 31 -1.04 12.23 -6.23
CA ASN A 31 0.03 12.31 -5.25
C ASN A 31 0.88 11.02 -5.38
N PRO A 32 2.12 11.10 -5.89
CA PRO A 32 2.91 9.89 -6.11
C PRO A 32 3.21 9.25 -4.76
N LEU A 33 2.90 7.97 -4.64
CA LEU A 33 3.13 7.19 -3.44
C LEU A 33 4.16 6.11 -3.76
N LEU A 34 5.18 6.02 -2.91
CA LEU A 34 6.02 4.84 -2.82
C LEU A 34 5.39 3.88 -1.80
N VAL A 35 4.90 2.73 -2.28
CA VAL A 35 4.46 1.63 -1.40
C VAL A 35 5.58 0.60 -1.33
N LEU A 36 6.05 0.37 -0.11
CA LEU A 36 7.00 -0.68 0.19
C LEU A 36 6.26 -1.84 0.86
N GLN A 37 6.13 -2.97 0.15
CA GLN A 37 5.55 -4.17 0.76
C GLN A 37 6.59 -4.85 1.64
N ARG A 38 6.28 -5.01 2.94
CA ARG A 38 7.11 -5.75 3.88
C ARG A 38 6.67 -7.22 3.88
N ALA A 39 7.57 -8.13 3.53
CA ALA A 39 7.41 -9.54 3.81
C ALA A 39 8.53 -9.95 4.78
N GLN A 40 8.21 -9.94 6.08
CA GLN A 40 9.08 -10.36 7.19
C GLN A 40 10.51 -9.78 7.20
N VAL A 41 10.66 -8.47 6.98
CA VAL A 41 11.94 -7.78 7.13
C VAL A 41 11.91 -6.97 8.42
N GLY A 42 12.93 -7.11 9.27
CA GLY A 42 13.13 -6.31 10.49
C GLY A 42 13.23 -4.81 10.22
N ASP A 43 13.50 -4.02 11.26
CA ASP A 43 13.33 -2.55 11.32
C ASP A 43 13.94 -1.73 10.17
N GLY A 44 14.90 -2.28 9.40
CA GLY A 44 15.56 -1.61 8.28
C GLY A 44 14.62 -1.05 7.21
N LEU A 45 13.50 -1.71 6.91
CA LEU A 45 12.53 -1.17 5.95
C LEU A 45 11.71 0.00 6.52
N GLU A 46 11.61 0.11 7.84
CA GLU A 46 10.94 1.23 8.49
C GLU A 46 11.82 2.47 8.41
N VAL A 47 13.10 2.29 8.73
CA VAL A 47 14.14 3.30 8.57
C VAL A 47 14.19 3.79 7.12
N LEU A 48 14.22 2.87 6.15
CA LEU A 48 14.18 3.22 4.72
C LEU A 48 12.93 4.04 4.35
N THR A 49 11.75 3.65 4.85
CA THR A 49 10.49 4.37 4.58
C THR A 49 10.56 5.81 5.08
N ARG A 50 11.14 6.04 6.26
CA ARG A 50 11.34 7.39 6.80
C ARG A 50 12.34 8.20 5.98
N TYR A 51 13.44 7.60 5.54
CA TYR A 51 14.40 8.27 4.65
C TYR A 51 13.75 8.69 3.33
N MET A 52 12.99 7.79 2.70
CA MET A 52 12.30 8.08 1.44
C MET A 52 11.24 9.18 1.59
N ALA A 53 10.49 9.16 2.69
CA ALA A 53 9.51 10.21 3.00
C ALA A 53 10.18 11.59 3.17
N LYS A 54 11.37 11.62 3.77
CA LYS A 54 12.15 12.85 3.94
C LYS A 54 12.73 13.35 2.62
N GLU A 55 13.36 12.46 1.85
CA GLU A 55 14.01 12.80 0.58
C GLU A 55 13.03 13.31 -0.48
N PHE A 56 11.85 12.69 -0.57
CA PHE A 56 10.88 13.02 -1.61
C PHE A 56 9.76 13.96 -1.15
N GLY A 57 9.76 14.37 0.12
CA GLY A 57 8.74 15.26 0.67
C GLY A 57 8.65 16.61 -0.04
N GLU A 58 9.79 17.20 -0.43
CA GLU A 58 9.82 18.47 -1.20
C GLU A 58 9.17 18.35 -2.58
N ARG A 59 9.15 17.14 -3.15
CA ARG A 59 8.49 16.83 -4.42
C ARG A 59 7.02 16.50 -4.25
N GLY A 60 6.48 16.61 -3.03
CA GLY A 60 5.11 16.24 -2.70
C GLY A 60 4.83 14.74 -2.77
N ILE A 61 5.87 13.90 -2.69
CA ILE A 61 5.76 12.44 -2.76
C ILE A 61 5.71 11.88 -1.34
N ARG A 62 4.81 10.92 -1.11
CA ARG A 62 4.70 10.21 0.17
C ARG A 62 5.33 8.82 0.06
N ALA A 63 5.91 8.35 1.15
CA ALA A 63 6.43 6.99 1.26
C ALA A 63 5.83 6.31 2.49
N ASN A 64 5.17 5.18 2.27
CA ASN A 64 4.60 4.36 3.33
C ASN A 64 4.94 2.88 3.08
N ALA A 65 5.00 2.11 4.15
CA ALA A 65 5.15 0.67 4.10
C ALA A 65 3.84 -0.02 4.45
N VAL A 66 3.57 -1.14 3.79
CA VAL A 66 2.44 -2.04 4.12
C VAL A 66 3.02 -3.37 4.53
N SER A 67 2.59 -3.87 5.69
CA SER A 67 3.04 -5.15 6.27
C SER A 67 1.88 -6.14 6.30
N PRO A 68 1.71 -6.98 5.27
CA PRO A 68 0.70 -8.03 5.28
C PRO A 68 1.04 -9.12 6.29
N GLY A 69 0.03 -9.59 7.01
CA GLY A 69 0.11 -10.76 7.87
C GLY A 69 -0.13 -12.07 7.12
N ALA A 70 -0.86 -12.98 7.76
CA ALA A 70 -1.34 -14.20 7.12
C ALA A 70 -2.36 -13.87 6.01
N ILE A 71 -1.89 -13.81 4.76
CA ILE A 71 -2.71 -13.58 3.57
C ILE A 71 -2.73 -14.85 2.72
N ARG A 72 -3.92 -15.27 2.28
CA ARG A 72 -4.11 -16.37 1.35
C ARG A 72 -3.48 -16.00 0.01
N THR A 73 -2.33 -16.60 -0.27
CA THR A 73 -1.61 -16.44 -1.54
C THR A 73 -1.12 -17.80 -1.99
N GLU A 74 -0.96 -17.99 -3.31
CA GLU A 74 -0.43 -19.24 -3.86
C GLU A 74 1.07 -19.44 -3.57
N LEU A 75 1.71 -18.46 -2.91
CA LEU A 75 3.10 -18.54 -2.47
C LEU A 75 3.25 -19.59 -1.37
N GLY A 76 3.84 -20.74 -1.74
CA GLY A 76 4.12 -21.84 -0.81
C GLY A 76 3.36 -23.13 -1.07
N GLY A 77 2.59 -23.23 -2.17
CA GLY A 77 1.87 -24.46 -2.54
C GLY A 77 0.41 -24.52 -2.06
N GLY A 78 -0.15 -23.39 -1.61
CA GLY A 78 -1.51 -23.29 -1.07
C GLY A 78 -1.57 -23.50 0.44
N LEU A 79 -2.66 -23.05 1.06
CA LEU A 79 -2.96 -23.37 2.46
C LEU A 79 -3.75 -24.69 2.47
N ASN A 80 -3.34 -25.64 3.31
CA ASN A 80 -4.23 -26.74 3.68
C ASN A 80 -5.21 -26.26 4.76
N ASP A 81 -6.36 -26.92 4.88
CA ASP A 81 -7.44 -26.48 5.79
C ASP A 81 -6.98 -26.39 7.26
N GLU A 82 -6.09 -27.28 7.69
CA GLU A 82 -5.55 -27.31 9.06
C GLU A 82 -4.66 -26.10 9.35
N PHE A 83 -3.77 -25.74 8.42
CA PHE A 83 -2.89 -24.58 8.54
C PHE A 83 -3.68 -23.28 8.44
N GLU A 84 -4.72 -23.25 7.60
CA GLU A 84 -5.63 -22.09 7.53
C GLU A 84 -6.37 -21.89 8.86
N ALA A 85 -6.91 -22.95 9.45
CA ALA A 85 -7.57 -22.89 10.75
C ALA A 85 -6.61 -22.43 11.86
N MET A 86 -5.37 -22.93 11.84
CA MET A 86 -4.33 -22.52 12.77
C MET A 86 -4.00 -21.02 12.64
N LEU A 87 -3.86 -20.51 11.42
CA LEU A 87 -3.60 -19.08 11.18
C LEU A 87 -4.80 -18.23 11.59
N ALA A 88 -6.03 -18.65 11.27
CA ALA A 88 -7.25 -17.94 11.65
C ALA A 88 -7.37 -17.81 13.18
N ALA A 89 -7.03 -18.86 13.94
CA ALA A 89 -7.05 -18.84 15.40
C ALA A 89 -6.05 -17.86 16.03
N GLN A 90 -4.98 -17.50 15.32
CA GLN A 90 -3.99 -16.51 15.76
C GLN A 90 -4.33 -15.08 15.34
N THR A 91 -5.37 -14.89 14.52
CA THR A 91 -5.87 -13.56 14.14
C THR A 91 -7.03 -13.15 15.04
N ALA A 92 -7.01 -11.92 15.55
CA ALA A 92 -8.12 -11.37 16.32
C ALA A 92 -9.45 -11.33 15.53
N LEU A 93 -9.37 -11.20 14.20
CA LEU A 93 -10.55 -11.23 13.31
C LEU A 93 -11.02 -12.66 12.95
N GLY A 94 -10.33 -13.70 13.41
CA GLY A 94 -10.76 -15.10 13.26
C GLY A 94 -10.74 -15.63 11.82
N ARG A 95 -9.96 -15.01 10.92
CA ARG A 95 -9.84 -15.44 9.52
C ARG A 95 -8.48 -15.11 8.94
N VAL A 96 -8.06 -15.87 7.94
CA VAL A 96 -6.94 -15.50 7.07
C VAL A 96 -7.35 -14.32 6.19
N GLY A 97 -6.41 -13.41 5.92
CA GLY A 97 -6.63 -12.28 5.04
C GLY A 97 -6.63 -12.68 3.57
N GLU A 98 -7.29 -11.91 2.71
CA GLU A 98 -7.24 -12.10 1.26
C GLU A 98 -6.33 -11.05 0.60
N PRO A 99 -5.80 -11.30 -0.62
CA PRO A 99 -5.03 -10.30 -1.36
C PRO A 99 -5.77 -8.96 -1.50
N GLU A 100 -7.10 -9.00 -1.59
CA GLU A 100 -7.98 -7.83 -1.66
C GLU A 100 -7.91 -6.97 -0.40
N ASP A 101 -7.68 -7.56 0.79
CA ASP A 101 -7.54 -6.81 2.04
C ASP A 101 -6.30 -5.89 1.98
N VAL A 102 -5.19 -6.41 1.45
CA VAL A 102 -3.96 -5.64 1.23
C VAL A 102 -4.16 -4.61 0.10
N ALA A 103 -4.78 -5.03 -1.01
CA ALA A 103 -5.02 -4.15 -2.15
C ALA A 103 -5.85 -2.92 -1.76
N ARG A 104 -6.91 -3.08 -0.95
CA ARG A 104 -7.74 -1.98 -0.46
C ARG A 104 -6.94 -0.96 0.35
N VAL A 105 -6.01 -1.41 1.19
CA VAL A 105 -5.13 -0.51 1.96
C VAL A 105 -4.18 0.25 1.04
N ILE A 106 -3.60 -0.42 0.04
CA ILE A 106 -2.76 0.24 -0.97
C ILE A 106 -3.58 1.28 -1.75
N THR A 107 -4.80 0.93 -2.19
CA THR A 107 -5.71 1.86 -2.87
C THR A 107 -6.05 3.06 -1.99
N MET A 108 -6.31 2.85 -0.70
CA MET A 108 -6.55 3.94 0.25
C MET A 108 -5.33 4.85 0.34
N LEU A 109 -4.13 4.30 0.48
CA LEU A 109 -2.91 5.10 0.54
C LEU A 109 -2.64 5.86 -0.76
N LEU A 110 -3.11 5.35 -1.90
CA LEU A 110 -3.02 6.04 -3.20
C LEU A 110 -4.10 7.13 -3.38
N SER A 111 -5.17 7.09 -2.58
CA SER A 111 -6.25 8.08 -2.64
C SER A 111 -5.81 9.44 -2.08
N GLY A 112 -6.48 10.49 -2.55
CA GLY A 112 -6.30 11.85 -2.03
C GLY A 112 -6.69 12.00 -0.56
N ASP A 113 -7.60 11.15 -0.06
CA ASP A 113 -8.08 11.18 1.33
C ASP A 113 -6.98 10.80 2.34
N SER A 114 -5.96 10.08 1.89
CA SER A 114 -4.79 9.69 2.69
C SER A 114 -3.64 10.70 2.64
N GLY A 115 -3.88 11.93 2.15
CA GLY A 115 -2.83 12.91 1.84
C GLY A 115 -1.92 13.31 3.02
N TRP A 116 -2.34 13.05 4.26
CA TRP A 116 -1.54 13.32 5.47
C TRP A 116 -0.82 12.09 6.05
N ILE A 117 -1.03 10.91 5.46
CA ILE A 117 -0.37 9.66 5.88
C ILE A 117 0.97 9.55 5.15
N ASN A 118 2.07 9.72 5.89
CA ASN A 118 3.43 9.61 5.37
C ASN A 118 4.39 9.00 6.41
N ALA A 119 5.41 8.30 5.95
CA ALA A 119 6.42 7.62 6.76
C ALA A 119 5.86 6.55 7.72
N GLN A 120 4.68 6.00 7.43
CA GLN A 120 4.01 5.02 8.27
C GLN A 120 4.26 3.59 7.79
N THR A 121 4.26 2.65 8.73
CA THR A 121 4.10 1.21 8.44
C THR A 121 2.70 0.81 8.86
N LEU A 122 1.88 0.39 7.89
CA LEU A 122 0.52 -0.08 8.13
C LEU A 122 0.51 -1.60 8.12
N GLU A 123 0.14 -2.19 9.25
CA GLU A 123 -0.03 -3.64 9.37
C GLU A 123 -1.42 -4.07 8.88
N VAL A 124 -1.45 -5.03 7.98
CA VAL A 124 -2.67 -5.59 7.38
C VAL A 124 -2.69 -7.08 7.67
N ALA A 125 -2.98 -7.41 8.92
CA ALA A 125 -2.83 -8.77 9.45
C ALA A 125 -4.03 -9.29 10.24
N GLY A 126 -5.12 -8.52 10.32
CA GLY A 126 -6.31 -8.91 11.10
C GLY A 126 -6.04 -9.10 12.61
N GLY A 127 -4.99 -8.46 13.14
CA GLY A 127 -4.54 -8.62 14.52
C GLY A 127 -3.86 -9.98 14.76
N TYR A 128 -2.91 -10.35 13.90
CA TYR A 128 -2.15 -11.58 14.05
C TYR A 128 -1.21 -11.49 15.26
N ASN A 129 -1.35 -12.41 16.22
CA ASN A 129 -0.50 -12.51 17.43
C ASN A 129 -0.48 -11.23 18.31
N ILE A 130 -1.65 -10.67 18.60
CA ILE A 130 -1.84 -9.62 19.61
C ILE A 130 -2.53 -10.15 20.88
#